data_AF-A0A3C0L4S9-F1
#
_entry.id   AF-A0A3C0L4S9-F1
#
_cell.length_a   1.000
_cell.length_b   1.000
_cell.length_c   1.000
_cell.angle_alpha   90.00
_cell.angle_beta   90.00
_cell.angle_gamma   90.00
#
_symmetry.space_group_name_H-M   'P 1'
#
loop_
_entity.id
_entity.type
_entity.pdbx_description
1 polymer ?
#
loop_
_entity_poly.entity_id
_entity_poly.type
_entity_poly.pdbx_seq_one_letter_code
_entity_poly.pdbx_strand_id
1 'polypeptide(L)'
;MTPVVPDFDHYPIQHLPTALQMTAEALVVTWDDGAESTYPLLWLREYSLDPVTFNHQTREQNLAIIDLPDTVSLSSASIAADGMIQVTFETEGLTSSYH
;
A
#
# COMPACT_ATOMS: atom_id res chain seq x y z
N MET A 1 3.05 -21.12 -34.32
CA MET A 1 2.63 -19.93 -33.54
C MET A 1 3.24 -20.07 -32.17
N THR A 2 4.12 -19.16 -31.77
CA THR A 2 4.61 -19.09 -30.40
C THR A 2 3.51 -18.52 -29.51
N PRO A 3 3.24 -19.11 -28.33
CA PRO A 3 2.29 -18.51 -27.39
C PRO A 3 2.82 -17.15 -26.94
N VAL A 4 1.91 -16.17 -26.86
CA VAL A 4 2.23 -14.88 -26.26
C VAL A 4 2.31 -15.10 -24.75
N VAL A 5 3.49 -14.91 -24.18
CA VAL A 5 3.69 -14.90 -22.73
C VAL A 5 3.22 -13.54 -22.20
N PRO A 6 2.30 -13.49 -21.21
CA PRO A 6 1.91 -12.24 -20.60
C PRO A 6 3.09 -11.54 -19.93
N ASP A 7 3.13 -10.21 -19.99
CA ASP A 7 4.01 -9.40 -19.15
C ASP A 7 3.44 -9.40 -17.73
N PHE A 8 4.24 -9.89 -16.77
CA PHE A 8 3.89 -9.88 -15.35
C PHE A 8 4.75 -8.88 -14.57
N ASP A 9 5.62 -8.11 -15.24
CA ASP A 9 6.43 -7.07 -14.63
C ASP A 9 5.71 -5.71 -14.59
N HIS A 10 4.77 -5.47 -15.51
CA HIS A 10 4.00 -4.22 -15.57
C HIS A 10 2.50 -4.48 -15.58
N TYR A 11 1.83 -3.94 -14.57
CA TYR A 11 0.37 -3.87 -14.52
C TYR A 11 -0.06 -2.43 -14.77
N PRO A 12 -0.95 -2.17 -15.74
CA PRO A 12 -1.43 -0.82 -16.01
C PRO A 12 -2.30 -0.34 -14.84
N ILE A 13 -2.04 0.87 -14.36
CA ILE A 13 -2.92 1.58 -13.43
C ILE A 13 -4.16 2.02 -14.21
N GLN A 14 -5.34 1.52 -13.82
CA GLN A 14 -6.60 1.80 -14.52
C GLN A 14 -7.38 2.96 -13.90
N HIS A 15 -7.24 3.16 -12.58
CA HIS A 15 -7.99 4.11 -11.79
C HIS A 15 -7.07 4.80 -10.79
N LEU A 16 -7.27 6.10 -10.58
CA LEU A 16 -6.51 6.88 -9.61
C LEU A 16 -7.32 7.13 -8.34
N PRO A 17 -6.66 7.17 -7.16
CA PRO A 17 -7.32 7.55 -5.92
C PRO A 17 -7.72 9.03 -5.98
N THR A 18 -8.90 9.36 -5.48
CA THR A 18 -9.44 10.73 -5.46
C THR A 18 -9.73 11.23 -4.04
N ALA A 19 -10.02 10.32 -3.11
CA ALA A 19 -10.20 10.65 -1.71
C ALA A 19 -9.68 9.52 -0.82
N LEU A 20 -9.25 9.91 0.38
CA LEU A 20 -8.80 9.01 1.43
C LEU A 20 -9.55 9.32 2.71
N GLN A 21 -10.02 8.28 3.40
CA GLN A 21 -10.58 8.39 4.73
C GLN A 21 -9.86 7.43 5.67
N MET A 22 -9.17 7.99 6.66
CA MET A 22 -8.57 7.22 7.75
C MET A 22 -9.62 6.89 8.79
N THR A 23 -9.66 5.63 9.21
CA THR A 23 -10.40 5.16 10.38
C THR A 23 -9.43 4.56 11.38
N ALA A 24 -9.91 4.11 12.54
CA ALA A 24 -9.07 3.44 13.53
C ALA A 24 -8.50 2.09 13.04
N GLU A 25 -9.16 1.44 12.08
CA GLU A 25 -8.86 0.05 11.68
C GLU A 25 -8.42 -0.07 10.22
N ALA A 26 -8.75 0.90 9.38
CA ALA A 26 -8.51 0.86 7.94
C ALA A 26 -8.32 2.24 7.29
N LEU A 27 -7.70 2.23 6.12
CA LEU A 27 -7.75 3.30 5.14
C LEU A 27 -8.81 2.96 4.08
N VAL A 28 -9.80 3.85 3.94
CA VAL A 28 -10.78 3.76 2.86
C VAL A 28 -10.32 4.68 1.72
N VAL A 29 -10.31 4.13 0.51
CA VAL A 29 -9.88 4.81 -0.72
C VAL A 29 -11.08 4.91 -1.65
N THR A 30 -11.37 6.12 -2.12
CA THR A 30 -12.34 6.35 -3.21
C THR A 30 -11.58 6.56 -4.51
N TRP A 31 -11.99 5.85 -5.55
CA TRP A 31 -11.36 5.85 -6.87
C TRP A 31 -12.10 6.77 -7.86
N ASP A 32 -11.46 7.12 -8.97
CA ASP A 32 -12.02 8.03 -10.00
C ASP A 32 -13.24 7.48 -10.76
N ASP A 33 -13.46 6.16 -10.72
CA ASP A 33 -14.67 5.49 -11.21
C ASP A 33 -15.81 5.47 -10.18
N GLY A 34 -15.56 6.01 -8.98
CA GLY A 34 -16.49 6.03 -7.85
C GLY A 34 -16.50 4.74 -7.04
N ALA A 35 -15.64 3.76 -7.34
CA ALA A 35 -15.47 2.59 -6.48
C ALA A 35 -14.85 2.98 -5.14
N GLU A 36 -15.10 2.16 -4.12
CA GLU A 36 -14.47 2.28 -2.81
C GLU A 36 -13.74 0.99 -2.45
N SER A 37 -12.58 1.13 -1.81
CA SER A 37 -11.79 0.01 -1.31
C SER A 37 -11.34 0.26 0.12
N THR A 38 -11.38 -0.77 0.96
CA THR A 38 -11.04 -0.68 2.38
C THR A 38 -9.80 -1.54 2.66
N TYR A 39 -8.75 -0.91 3.16
CA TYR A 39 -7.47 -1.55 3.46
C TYR A 39 -7.20 -1.55 4.96
N PRO A 40 -7.19 -2.70 5.64
CA PRO A 40 -6.85 -2.78 7.06
C PRO A 40 -5.45 -2.22 7.34
N LEU A 41 -5.27 -1.48 8.43
CA LEU A 41 -3.98 -0.82 8.73
C LEU A 41 -2.85 -1.82 8.95
N LEU A 42 -3.15 -2.97 9.58
CA LEU A 42 -2.18 -4.06 9.75
C LEU A 42 -1.71 -4.61 8.40
N TRP A 43 -2.63 -4.75 7.44
CA TRP A 43 -2.31 -5.24 6.11
C TRP A 43 -1.42 -4.26 5.33
N LEU A 44 -1.74 -2.95 5.40
CA LEU A 44 -0.87 -1.93 4.83
C LEU A 44 0.54 -2.00 5.43
N ARG A 45 0.67 -2.19 6.74
CA ARG A 45 1.98 -2.27 7.39
C ARG A 45 2.75 -3.53 6.98
N GLU A 46 2.08 -4.68 6.92
CA GLU A 46 2.67 -5.96 6.51
C GLU A 46 3.25 -5.90 5.10
N TYR A 47 2.55 -5.24 4.17
CA TYR A 47 2.94 -5.12 2.77
C TYR A 47 3.57 -3.75 2.43
N SER A 48 4.12 -3.08 3.44
CA SER A 48 4.84 -1.83 3.24
C SER A 48 6.02 -2.03 2.29
N LEU A 49 6.19 -1.11 1.34
CA LEU A 49 7.27 -1.15 0.36
C LEU A 49 8.57 -0.51 0.88
N ASP A 50 8.66 -0.25 2.18
CA ASP A 50 9.91 0.22 2.78
C ASP A 50 11.00 -0.88 2.74
N PRO A 51 12.29 -0.52 2.74
CA PRO A 51 13.38 -1.50 2.61
C PRO A 51 13.51 -2.49 3.77
N VAL A 52 12.92 -2.20 4.95
CA VAL A 52 12.94 -3.11 6.10
C VAL A 52 11.89 -4.20 5.92
N THR A 53 10.73 -3.86 5.36
CA THR A 53 9.62 -4.78 5.14
C THR A 53 9.75 -5.61 3.87
N PHE A 54 10.19 -4.99 2.76
CA PHE A 54 10.21 -5.64 1.44
C PHE A 54 11.56 -5.49 0.74
N ASN A 55 12.10 -6.61 0.24
CA ASN A 55 13.32 -6.63 -0.55
C ASN A 55 13.00 -6.35 -2.02
N HIS A 56 13.30 -5.13 -2.48
CA HIS A 56 13.06 -4.71 -3.86
C HIS A 56 13.85 -5.50 -4.92
N GLN A 57 14.97 -6.13 -4.55
CA GLN A 57 15.78 -6.92 -5.48
C GLN A 57 15.22 -8.34 -5.68
N THR A 58 14.85 -9.02 -4.59
CA THR A 58 14.32 -10.39 -4.67
C THR A 58 12.80 -10.44 -4.80
N ARG A 59 12.12 -9.31 -4.54
CA ARG A 59 10.65 -9.19 -4.44
C ARG A 59 10.05 -10.08 -3.33
N GLU A 60 10.81 -10.27 -2.26
CA GLU A 60 10.40 -11.06 -1.10
C GLU A 60 10.14 -10.17 0.12
N GLN A 61 9.22 -10.61 0.99
CA GLN A 61 8.96 -9.97 2.27
C GLN A 61 10.03 -10.39 3.29
N ASN A 62 10.63 -9.40 3.96
CA ASN A 62 11.65 -9.61 4.99
C ASN A 62 11.06 -9.70 6.40
N LEU A 63 9.80 -9.27 6.57
CA LEU A 63 9.11 -9.16 7.86
C LEU A 63 8.18 -10.35 8.09
N ALA A 64 8.27 -10.99 9.26
CA ALA A 64 7.25 -11.95 9.67
C ALA A 64 6.08 -11.24 10.37
N ILE A 65 4.86 -11.75 10.21
CA ILE A 65 3.66 -11.15 10.82
C ILE A 65 3.74 -11.06 12.36
N ILE A 66 4.49 -11.97 13.00
CA ILE A 66 4.69 -11.96 14.46
C ILE A 66 5.60 -10.82 14.94
N ASP A 67 6.33 -10.19 14.03
CA ASP A 67 7.24 -9.07 14.32
C ASP A 67 6.53 -7.72 14.17
N LEU A 68 5.27 -7.72 13.71
CA LEU A 68 4.43 -6.52 13.64
C LEU A 68 3.92 -6.12 15.03
N PRO A 69 3.70 -4.81 15.26
CA PRO A 69 3.09 -4.36 16.49
C PRO A 69 1.62 -4.84 16.59
N ASP A 70 1.19 -5.17 17.80
CA ASP A 70 -0.19 -5.62 18.09
C ASP A 70 -1.26 -4.59 17.69
N THR A 71 -0.86 -3.32 17.56
CA THR A 71 -1.74 -2.22 17.15
C THR A 71 -1.01 -1.34 16.15
N VAL A 72 -1.69 -1.02 15.05
CA VAL A 72 -1.18 -0.16 13.99
C VAL A 72 -2.11 1.04 13.85
N SER A 73 -1.54 2.25 13.86
CA SER A 73 -2.25 3.50 13.56
C SER A 73 -1.48 4.31 12.51
N LEU A 74 -2.21 5.18 11.80
CA LEU A 74 -1.62 6.12 10.84
C LEU A 74 -1.62 7.53 11.44
N SER A 75 -0.48 8.21 11.34
CA SER A 75 -0.39 9.64 11.64
C SER A 75 -0.84 10.51 10.47
N SER A 76 -0.73 9.99 9.24
CA SER A 76 -1.17 10.68 8.03
C SER A 76 -1.43 9.72 6.87
N ALA A 77 -2.31 10.16 5.96
CA ALA A 77 -2.51 9.58 4.64
C ALA A 77 -2.75 10.72 3.63
N SER A 78 -2.14 10.64 2.47
CA SER A 78 -2.27 11.65 1.41
C SER A 78 -2.12 11.05 0.02
N ILE A 79 -2.68 11.71 -0.99
CA ILE A 79 -2.44 11.39 -2.39
C ILE A 79 -1.34 12.31 -2.88
N ALA A 80 -0.21 11.73 -3.31
CA ALA A 80 0.93 12.46 -3.84
C ALA A 80 0.67 12.95 -5.27
N ALA A 81 1.51 13.86 -5.76
CA ALA A 81 1.34 14.49 -7.08
C ALA A 81 1.47 13.51 -8.26
N ASP A 82 2.11 12.36 -8.03
CA ASP A 82 2.24 11.26 -8.99
C ASP A 82 1.06 10.27 -8.93
N GLY A 83 0.07 10.52 -8.07
CA GLY A 83 -1.11 9.66 -7.88
C GLY A 83 -0.93 8.56 -6.84
N MET A 84 0.24 8.44 -6.21
CA MET A 84 0.50 7.42 -5.19
C MET A 84 -0.21 7.77 -3.88
N ILE A 85 -0.69 6.76 -3.18
CA ILE A 85 -1.18 6.88 -1.81
C ILE A 85 0.02 6.78 -0.87
N GLN A 86 0.33 7.84 -0.15
CA GLN A 86 1.36 7.86 0.89
C GLN A 86 0.72 7.80 2.27
N VAL A 87 1.20 6.88 3.11
CA VAL A 87 0.77 6.76 4.51
C VAL A 87 1.98 6.81 5.42
N THR A 88 1.81 7.36 6.62
CA THR A 88 2.84 7.31 7.67
C THR A 88 2.29 6.59 8.89
N PHE A 89 2.96 5.51 9.30
CA PHE A 89 2.64 4.74 10.49
C PHE A 89 3.12 5.48 11.73
N GLU A 90 2.23 5.66 12.71
CA GLU A 90 2.45 6.57 13.83
C GLU A 90 3.55 6.09 14.78
N THR A 91 3.52 4.82 15.20
CA THR A 91 4.47 4.26 16.18
C THR A 91 5.90 4.25 15.67
N GLU A 92 6.09 3.97 14.38
CA GLU A 92 7.42 3.79 13.78
C GLU A 92 7.91 5.06 13.07
N GLY A 93 7.02 6.02 12.78
CA GLY A 93 7.33 7.16 11.92
C GLY A 93 7.67 6.75 10.48
N LEU A 94 7.27 5.55 10.07
CA LEU A 94 7.61 4.94 8.78
C LEU A 94 6.63 5.39 7.71
N THR A 95 7.14 5.89 6.58
CA THR A 95 6.32 6.27 5.42
C THR A 95 6.40 5.20 4.34
N SER A 96 5.24 4.78 3.83
CA SER A 96 5.10 3.85 2.72
C SER A 96 4.24 4.45 1.60
N SER A 97 4.45 4.01 0.35
CA SER A 97 3.73 4.49 -0.84
C SER A 97 3.10 3.32 -1.59
N TYR A 98 1.84 3.47 -2.01
CA TYR A 98 1.05 2.47 -2.74
C TYR A 98 0.45 3.06 -4.02
N HIS A 99 0.16 2.22 -5.02
CA HIS A 99 -0.52 2.57 -6.26
C HIS A 99 -1.84 1.82 -6.38
#